data_AF-A0A3D5WGS7-F1
#
_entry.id   AF-A0A3D5WGS7-F1
#
_cell.length_a   1.000
_cell.length_b   1.000
_cell.length_c   1.000
_cell.angle_alpha   90.00
_cell.angle_beta   90.00
_cell.angle_gamma   90.00
#
_symmetry.space_group_name_H-M   'P 1'
#
loop_
_entity.id
_entity.type
_entity.pdbx_description
1 polymer ?
#
loop_
_entity_poly.entity_id
_entity_poly.type
_entity_poly.pdbx_seq_one_letter_code
_entity_poly.pdbx_strand_id
1 'polypeptide(L)'
;MSKVVDITDKLNFEESPKLVIRGELYTVNDSAEAMLKMMAYFDDQPTAKTVVEVYEILFSEEDRNRINALKLNFQDLTTIIKAAMDLVRGADDDEESPS
;
A
#
# COMPACT_ATOMS: atom_id res chain seq x y z
N MET A 1 1.97 -37.66 -15.78
CA MET A 1 2.53 -36.63 -16.69
C MET A 1 2.35 -35.29 -16.02
N SER A 2 3.42 -34.54 -15.75
CA SER A 2 3.30 -33.21 -15.16
C SER A 2 3.13 -32.19 -16.28
N LYS A 3 2.02 -31.43 -16.24
CA LYS A 3 1.75 -30.36 -17.19
C LYS A 3 2.51 -29.11 -16.73
N VAL A 4 3.38 -28.59 -17.58
CA VAL A 4 4.07 -27.30 -17.36
C VAL A 4 3.31 -26.24 -18.13
N VAL A 5 2.98 -25.12 -17.49
CA VAL A 5 2.28 -23.98 -18.07
C VAL A 5 3.09 -22.72 -17.73
N ASP A 6 3.49 -21.96 -18.74
CA ASP A 6 4.08 -20.64 -18.57
C ASP A 6 2.97 -19.60 -18.34
N ILE A 7 3.14 -18.75 -17.33
CA ILE A 7 2.20 -17.69 -16.98
C ILE A 7 2.86 -16.32 -16.93
N THR A 8 4.11 -16.18 -17.41
CA THR A 8 4.86 -14.91 -17.36
C THR A 8 4.04 -13.76 -17.93
N ASP A 9 3.40 -13.95 -19.09
CA ASP A 9 2.57 -12.92 -19.74
C ASP A 9 1.27 -12.57 -18.97
N LYS A 10 0.93 -13.33 -17.91
CA LYS A 10 -0.24 -13.07 -17.05
C LYS A 10 0.10 -12.28 -15.80
N LEU A 11 1.38 -12.06 -15.52
CA LEU A 11 1.85 -11.34 -14.35
C LEU A 11 2.10 -9.89 -14.74
N ASN A 12 1.77 -8.97 -13.83
CA ASN A 12 2.18 -7.57 -13.99
C ASN A 12 3.57 -7.39 -13.38
N PHE A 13 4.51 -6.91 -14.19
CA PHE A 13 5.87 -6.55 -13.77
C PHE A 13 6.08 -5.03 -13.84
N GLU A 14 5.02 -4.24 -14.05
CA GLU A 14 5.07 -2.78 -14.07
C GLU A 14 5.57 -2.17 -12.75
N GLU A 15 5.92 -0.89 -12.81
CA GLU A 15 6.44 -0.14 -11.66
C GLU A 15 5.45 -0.11 -10.49
N SER A 16 5.97 -0.30 -9.28
CA SER A 16 5.21 -0.17 -8.04
C SER A 16 4.41 1.14 -7.99
N PRO A 17 3.20 1.12 -7.42
CA PRO A 17 2.33 2.28 -7.34
C PRO A 17 2.98 3.41 -6.54
N LYS A 18 2.64 4.66 -6.88
CA LYS A 18 3.22 5.87 -6.26
C LYS A 18 2.11 6.78 -5.74
N LEU A 19 2.30 7.30 -4.54
CA LEU A 19 1.47 8.38 -3.99
C LEU A 19 2.10 9.74 -4.24
N VAL A 20 1.25 10.73 -4.52
CA VAL A 20 1.67 12.13 -4.64
C VAL A 20 1.28 12.86 -3.36
N ILE A 21 2.27 13.39 -2.63
CA ILE A 21 2.03 14.24 -1.45
C ILE A 21 2.78 15.55 -1.68
N ARG A 22 2.06 16.68 -1.74
CA ARG A 22 2.62 18.02 -2.03
C ARG A 22 3.49 18.09 -3.29
N GLY A 23 3.17 17.28 -4.31
CA GLY A 23 3.93 17.23 -5.57
C GLY A 23 5.18 16.35 -5.53
N GLU A 24 5.47 15.72 -4.39
CA GLU A 24 6.52 14.70 -4.28
C GLU A 24 5.93 13.29 -4.46
N LEU A 25 6.70 12.42 -5.11
CA LEU A 25 6.36 11.01 -5.31
C LEU A 25 6.94 10.16 -4.18
N TYR A 26 6.12 9.25 -3.68
CA TYR A 26 6.45 8.25 -2.67
C TYR A 26 6.08 6.87 -3.20
N THR A 27 7.01 5.94 -3.21
CA THR A 27 6.75 4.60 -3.76
C THR A 27 6.06 3.77 -2.69
N VAL A 28 4.94 3.14 -3.05
CA VAL A 28 4.20 2.26 -2.16
C VAL A 28 4.59 0.82 -2.46
N ASN A 29 4.96 0.08 -1.42
CA ASN A 29 5.31 -1.32 -1.51
C ASN A 29 4.07 -2.19 -1.77
N ASP A 30 3.92 -2.63 -3.01
CA ASP A 30 2.85 -3.50 -3.51
C ASP A 30 3.23 -4.99 -3.53
N SER A 31 4.36 -5.36 -2.91
CA SER A 31 4.80 -6.75 -2.90
C SER A 31 3.76 -7.67 -2.24
N ALA A 32 3.64 -8.90 -2.75
CA ALA A 32 2.75 -9.91 -2.18
C ALA A 32 3.03 -10.16 -0.68
N GLU A 33 4.29 -10.04 -0.24
CA GLU A 33 4.64 -10.14 1.18
C GLU A 33 4.04 -9.00 2.01
N ALA A 34 4.12 -7.76 1.53
CA ALA A 34 3.49 -6.61 2.17
C ALA A 34 1.97 -6.81 2.30
N MET A 35 1.34 -7.30 1.24
CA MET A 35 -0.09 -7.59 1.20
C MET A 35 -0.51 -8.66 2.20
N LEU A 36 0.22 -9.78 2.27
CA LEU A 36 -0.07 -10.84 3.22
C LEU A 36 0.08 -10.38 4.67
N LYS A 37 1.09 -9.55 4.97
CA LYS A 37 1.23 -8.94 6.30
C LYS A 37 0.07 -8.01 6.61
N MET A 38 -0.37 -7.20 5.65
CA MET A 38 -1.53 -6.30 5.81
C MET A 38 -2.84 -7.05 6.03
N MET A 39 -3.04 -8.19 5.36
CA MET A 39 -4.21 -9.05 5.58
C MET A 39 -4.39 -9.48 7.04
N ALA A 40 -3.29 -9.80 7.73
CA ALA A 40 -3.33 -10.17 9.15
C ALA A 40 -3.82 -9.03 10.07
N TYR A 41 -3.75 -7.78 9.61
CA TYR A 41 -4.15 -6.61 10.38
C TYR A 41 -5.58 -6.14 10.09
N PHE A 42 -6.25 -6.68 9.06
CA PHE A 42 -7.64 -6.31 8.73
C PHE A 42 -8.69 -7.01 9.61
N ASP A 43 -8.36 -8.18 10.18
CA ASP A 43 -9.24 -8.91 11.11
C ASP A 43 -9.26 -8.32 12.53
N ASP A 44 -8.23 -7.55 12.91
CA ASP A 44 -8.10 -6.91 14.22
C ASP A 44 -8.36 -5.39 14.12
N GLN A 45 -8.97 -4.79 15.15
CA GLN A 45 -9.10 -3.33 15.20
C GLN A 45 -7.71 -2.68 15.17
N PRO A 46 -7.44 -1.74 14.25
CA PRO A 46 -6.09 -1.21 14.08
C PRO A 46 -5.65 -0.47 15.33
N THR A 47 -4.66 -1.03 16.02
CA THR A 47 -4.01 -0.38 17.17
C THR A 47 -2.95 0.61 16.68
N ALA A 48 -2.50 1.52 17.55
CA ALA A 48 -1.38 2.43 17.20
C ALA A 48 -0.12 1.65 16.76
N LYS A 49 0.11 0.45 17.31
CA LYS A 49 1.21 -0.42 16.91
C LYS A 49 1.02 -0.94 15.47
N THR A 50 -0.19 -1.38 15.15
CA THR A 50 -0.58 -1.82 13.80
C THR A 50 -0.33 -0.72 12.76
N VAL A 51 -0.69 0.53 13.08
CA VAL A 51 -0.47 1.68 12.18
C VAL A 51 1.01 1.88 11.89
N VAL A 52 1.88 1.75 12.90
CA VAL A 52 3.33 1.85 12.69
C VAL A 52 3.84 0.71 11.83
N GLU A 53 3.48 -0.54 12.14
CA GLU A 53 3.95 -1.72 11.38
C GLU A 53 3.53 -1.64 9.90
N VAL A 54 2.27 -1.28 9.63
CA VAL A 54 1.77 -1.08 8.26
C VAL A 54 2.51 0.06 7.56
N TYR A 55 2.80 1.16 8.27
CA TYR A 55 3.58 2.27 7.73
C TYR A 55 5.01 1.83 7.34
N GLU A 56 5.67 0.99 8.13
CA GLU A 56 6.99 0.43 7.79
C GLU A 56 6.96 -0.54 6.61
N ILE A 57 5.85 -1.25 6.45
CA ILE A 57 5.65 -2.19 5.34
C ILE A 57 5.45 -1.44 4.02
N LEU A 58 4.62 -0.40 4.03
CA LEU A 58 4.20 0.34 2.84
C LEU A 58 5.29 1.26 2.27
N PHE A 59 6.10 1.86 3.14
CA PHE A 59 7.07 2.87 2.73
C PHE A 59 8.49 2.51 3.16
N SER A 60 9.44 2.75 2.26
CA SER A 60 10.87 2.64 2.55
C SER A 60 11.26 3.56 3.71
N GLU A 61 12.37 3.26 4.39
CA GLU A 61 12.89 4.15 5.45
C GLU A 61 13.13 5.58 4.94
N GLU A 62 13.61 5.72 3.70
CA GLU A 62 13.82 7.02 3.06
C GLU A 62 12.52 7.81 2.90
N ASP A 63 11.49 7.18 2.34
CA ASP A 63 10.18 7.82 2.16
C ASP A 63 9.50 8.13 3.49
N ARG A 64 9.64 7.25 4.50
CA ARG A 64 9.15 7.52 5.85
C ARG A 64 9.82 8.72 6.48
N ASN A 65 11.13 8.89 6.30
CA ASN A 65 11.85 10.06 6.81
C ASN A 65 11.36 11.35 6.12
N ARG A 66 11.11 11.31 4.82
CA ARG A 66 10.54 12.43 4.07
C ARG A 66 9.11 12.77 4.53
N ILE A 67 8.26 11.77 4.73
CA ILE A 67 6.89 11.95 5.26
C ILE A 67 6.93 12.50 6.69
N ASN A 68 7.81 11.99 7.55
CA ASN A 68 7.98 12.48 8.93
C ASN A 68 8.43 13.95 8.97
N ALA A 69 9.23 14.40 8.00
CA ALA A 69 9.65 15.79 7.87
C ALA A 69 8.47 16.75 7.58
N LEU A 70 7.36 16.25 7.05
CA LEU A 70 6.13 17.03 6.85
C LEU A 70 5.43 17.37 8.18
N LYS A 71 5.83 16.74 9.30
CA LYS A 71 5.27 16.95 10.65
C LYS A 71 3.74 16.86 10.69
N LEU A 72 3.21 15.85 9.99
CA LEU A 72 1.79 15.57 9.91
C LEU A 72 1.24 15.15 11.29
N ASN A 73 -0.02 15.47 11.54
CA ASN A 73 -0.71 14.92 12.71
C ASN A 73 -1.05 13.44 12.47
N PHE A 74 -1.48 12.75 13.53
CA PHE A 74 -1.82 11.32 13.46
C PHE A 74 -2.95 11.01 12.47
N GLN A 75 -3.93 11.92 12.32
CA GLN A 75 -5.05 11.74 11.40
C GLN A 75 -4.59 11.83 9.93
N ASP A 76 -3.72 12.79 9.61
CA ASP A 76 -3.14 12.97 8.28
C ASP A 76 -2.24 11.77 7.91
N LEU A 77 -1.41 11.32 8.84
CA LEU A 77 -0.58 10.12 8.64
C LEU A 77 -1.45 8.87 8.40
N THR A 78 -2.51 8.70 9.19
CA THR A 78 -3.47 7.60 9.00
C THR A 78 -4.14 7.68 7.62
N THR A 79 -4.41 8.89 7.11
CA THR A 79 -4.99 9.10 5.78
C THR A 79 -4.02 8.65 4.68
N ILE A 80 -2.74 8.98 4.79
CA ILE A 80 -1.70 8.50 3.85
C ILE A 80 -1.61 6.98 3.84
N ILE A 81 -1.59 6.37 5.03
CA ILE A 81 -1.50 4.91 5.17
C ILE A 81 -2.71 4.23 4.54
N LYS A 82 -3.93 4.74 4.77
CA LYS A 82 -5.15 4.23 4.14
C LYS A 82 -5.11 4.36 2.63
N ALA A 83 -4.75 5.53 2.10
CA ALA A 83 -4.63 5.75 0.66
C ALA A 83 -3.62 4.79 0.03
N ALA A 84 -2.49 4.54 0.69
CA ALA A 84 -1.50 3.57 0.24
C ALA A 84 -2.04 2.14 0.24
N MET A 85 -2.76 1.73 1.29
CA MET A 85 -3.39 0.41 1.37
C MET A 85 -4.44 0.20 0.29
N ASP A 86 -5.29 1.19 0.04
CA ASP A 86 -6.32 1.11 -1.00
C ASP A 86 -5.67 1.02 -2.39
N LEU A 87 -4.62 1.80 -2.63
CA LEU A 87 -3.86 1.82 -3.89
C LEU A 87 -3.22 0.45 -4.20
N VAL A 88 -2.59 -0.20 -3.22
CA VAL A 88 -2.00 -1.53 -3.45
C VAL A 88 -3.08 -2.61 -3.58
N ARG A 89 -4.20 -2.51 -2.85
CA ARG A 89 -5.28 -3.50 -2.90
C ARG A 89 -5.85 -3.68 -4.31
N GLY A 90 -5.60 -2.74 -5.21
CA GLY A 90 -6.35 -2.66 -6.46
C GLY A 90 -7.82 -2.43 -6.15
N ALA A 91 -8.12 -1.71 -5.06
CA ALA A 91 -9.39 -0.99 -5.00
C ALA A 91 -9.25 0.18 -5.97
N ASP A 92 -9.27 -0.17 -7.26
CA ASP A 92 -9.86 0.69 -8.25
C ASP A 92 -11.17 1.21 -7.68
N ASP A 93 -11.41 2.50 -7.90
CA ASP A 93 -12.73 3.09 -7.92
C ASP A 93 -13.72 2.14 -8.64
N ASP A 94 -14.35 1.22 -7.91
CA ASP A 94 -15.72 0.82 -8.17
C ASP A 94 -16.65 1.99 -7.72
N GLU A 95 -16.39 3.19 -8.24
CA GLU A 95 -17.38 4.26 -8.40
C GLU A 95 -18.02 4.20 -9.80
N GLU A 96 -18.27 2.98 -10.31
CA GLU A 96 -19.42 2.73 -11.16
C GLU A 96 -20.45 1.90 -10.39
N SER A 97 -21.17 2.56 -9.49
CA SER A 97 -22.54 2.14 -9.17
C SER A 97 -23.43 2.56 -10.34
N PRO A 98 -23.86 1.66 -11.26
CA PRO A 98 -24.93 2.03 -12.18
C PRO A 98 -26.19 2.24 -11.34
N SER A 99 -26.70 3.47 -11.40
CA SER A 99 -28.02 3.86 -10.88
C SER A 99 -29.15 3.14 -11.61
#